data_AF-A0A9D5ZTM0-F1
#
_entry.id   AF-A0A9D5ZTM0-F1
#
_cell.length_a   1.000
_cell.length_b   1.000
_cell.length_c   1.000
_cell.angle_alpha   90.00
_cell.angle_beta   90.00
_cell.angle_gamma   90.00
#
_symmetry.space_group_name_H-M   'P 1'
#
loop_
_entity.id
_entity.type
_entity.pdbx_description
1 polymer ?
#
loop_
_entity_poly.entity_id
_entity_poly.type
_entity_poly.pdbx_seq_one_letter_code
_entity_poly.pdbx_strand_id
1 'polypeptide(L)'
;MRRQLEQIEPSYRVYYNIMKRQLDSEFIYHENYLRISDTIIESGDITKWGKYKEFESLKCVEFEHCNKLETLELLENLTELETLWINDCQSLINLKGLKNLTGIKELFISDCKSLTNIEE
;
A
#
# COMPACT_ATOMS: atom_id res chain seq x y z
N MET A 1 -17.10 -34.21 0.84
CA MET A 1 -15.64 -34.33 1.04
C MET A 1 -15.05 -32.93 0.97
N ARG A 2 -14.84 -32.29 2.13
CA ARG A 2 -14.30 -30.93 2.23
C ARG A 2 -12.78 -31.00 2.02
N ARG A 3 -12.24 -30.31 1.00
CA ARG A 3 -10.79 -30.07 0.91
C ARG A 3 -10.48 -28.79 1.68
N GLN A 4 -9.51 -28.91 2.57
CA GLN A 4 -9.11 -27.90 3.55
C GLN A 4 -8.51 -26.69 2.84
N LEU A 5 -8.85 -25.50 3.33
CA LEU A 5 -8.11 -24.27 3.10
C LEU A 5 -6.76 -24.43 3.82
N GLU A 6 -5.67 -24.53 3.07
CA GLU A 6 -4.34 -24.38 3.66
C GLU A 6 -4.20 -22.93 4.11
N GLN A 7 -4.03 -22.75 5.43
CA GLN A 7 -3.70 -21.47 6.02
C GLN A 7 -2.32 -21.08 5.50
N ILE A 8 -2.25 -20.02 4.70
CA ILE A 8 -1.00 -19.35 4.36
C ILE A 8 -0.52 -18.70 5.67
N GLU A 9 0.52 -19.25 6.29
CA GLU A 9 1.14 -18.63 7.46
C GLU A 9 1.64 -17.22 7.08
N PRO A 10 1.40 -16.19 7.92
CA PRO A 10 1.91 -14.86 7.65
C PRO A 10 3.44 -14.89 7.62
N SER A 11 4.04 -14.43 6.52
CA SER A 11 5.47 -14.16 6.47
C SER A 11 5.81 -13.08 7.49
N TYR A 12 6.46 -13.45 8.60
CA TYR A 12 6.97 -12.50 9.58
C TYR A 12 7.99 -11.57 8.91
N ARG A 13 7.63 -10.31 8.69
CA ARG A 13 8.59 -9.26 8.30
C ARG A 13 8.88 -8.38 9.50
N VAL A 14 10.15 -8.36 9.88
CA VAL A 14 10.69 -7.50 10.94
C VAL A 14 11.16 -6.20 10.30
N TYR A 15 10.56 -5.07 10.68
CA TYR A 15 10.99 -3.75 10.20
C TYR A 15 11.82 -3.02 11.26
N TYR A 16 12.86 -2.30 10.82
CA TYR A 16 13.69 -1.46 11.67
C TYR A 16 13.04 -0.09 11.83
N ASN A 17 12.55 0.23 13.02
CA ASN A 17 11.90 1.50 13.29
C ASN A 17 12.97 2.59 13.53
N ILE A 18 13.16 3.49 12.57
CA ILE A 18 14.22 4.53 12.60
C ILE A 18 14.02 5.51 13.78
N MET A 19 12.77 5.76 14.17
CA MET A 19 12.42 6.67 15.28
C MET A 19 12.67 6.04 16.65
N LYS A 20 12.43 4.72 16.78
CA LYS A 20 12.67 3.96 18.02
C LYS A 20 14.06 3.29 18.08
N ARG A 21 14.82 3.29 16.97
CA ARG A 21 16.10 2.57 16.80
C ARG A 21 16.06 1.10 17.23
N GLN A 22 14.91 0.43 17.06
CA GLN A 22 14.78 -0.99 17.42
C GLN A 22 13.94 -1.76 16.39
N LEU A 23 14.16 -3.07 16.35
CA LEU A 23 13.33 -4.03 15.64
C LEU A 23 12.05 -4.23 16.47
N ASP A 24 10.90 -3.90 15.90
CA ASP A 24 9.60 -3.97 16.59
C ASP A 24 8.71 -4.96 15.83
N SER A 25 8.28 -6.04 16.49
CA SER A 25 7.50 -7.13 15.89
C SER A 25 5.98 -6.95 16.01
N GLU A 26 5.52 -5.82 16.54
CA GLU A 26 4.10 -5.53 16.74
C GLU A 26 3.67 -4.32 15.90
N PHE A 27 3.39 -4.54 14.61
CA PHE A 27 2.38 -3.74 13.92
C PHE A 27 1.04 -4.45 14.11
N ILE A 28 0.42 -4.16 15.26
CA ILE A 28 -0.93 -4.57 15.58
C ILE A 28 -1.88 -3.94 14.55
N TYR A 29 -2.71 -4.78 13.94
CA TYR A 29 -3.83 -4.41 13.06
C TYR A 29 -4.61 -3.22 13.61
N HIS A 30 -4.60 -2.09 12.91
CA HIS A 30 -5.54 -1.00 13.12
C HIS A 30 -6.56 -0.99 11.98
N GLU A 31 -7.85 -0.81 12.27
CA GLU A 31 -9.03 -0.91 11.38
C GLU A 31 -9.01 0.00 10.13
N ASN A 32 -7.90 0.66 9.83
CA ASN A 32 -7.76 1.61 8.72
C ASN A 32 -6.40 1.45 8.01
N TYR A 33 -5.82 0.24 8.04
CA TYR A 33 -4.58 -0.10 7.35
C TYR A 33 -4.85 -1.11 6.23
N LEU A 34 -4.34 -0.82 5.03
CA LEU A 34 -4.42 -1.72 3.88
C LEU A 34 -3.04 -1.94 3.28
N ARG A 35 -2.62 -3.21 3.21
CA ARG A 35 -1.40 -3.63 2.51
C ARG A 35 -1.74 -4.39 1.24
N ILE A 36 -1.07 -4.01 0.16
CA ILE A 36 -1.25 -4.56 -1.18
C ILE A 36 0.08 -5.06 -1.69
N SER A 37 0.06 -6.26 -2.27
CA SER A 37 1.21 -6.81 -2.99
C SER A 37 0.78 -7.52 -4.26
N ASP A 38 1.72 -7.78 -5.18
CA ASP A 38 1.46 -8.50 -6.44
C ASP A 38 0.72 -9.81 -6.22
N THR A 39 0.98 -10.53 -5.12
CA THR A 39 0.24 -11.76 -4.76
C THR A 39 -1.27 -11.53 -4.68
N ILE A 40 -1.70 -10.36 -4.22
CA ILE A 40 -3.11 -9.98 -4.14
C ILE A 40 -3.64 -9.53 -5.51
N ILE A 41 -2.84 -8.81 -6.30
CA ILE A 41 -3.19 -8.33 -7.66
C ILE A 41 -3.32 -9.50 -8.66
N GLU A 42 -2.54 -10.56 -8.49
CA GLU A 42 -2.68 -11.78 -9.30
C GLU A 42 -3.92 -12.57 -8.92
N SER A 43 -4.34 -12.52 -7.66
CA SER A 43 -5.55 -13.19 -7.17
C SER A 43 -6.86 -12.44 -7.49
N GLY A 44 -6.79 -11.17 -7.93
CA GLY A 44 -7.93 -10.37 -8.37
C GLY A 44 -7.57 -8.94 -8.81
N ASP A 45 -8.43 -8.27 -9.59
CA ASP A 45 -8.25 -6.87 -10.01
C ASP A 45 -8.53 -5.89 -8.86
N ILE A 46 -7.67 -5.92 -7.85
CA ILE A 46 -7.74 -5.00 -6.71
C ILE A 46 -7.29 -3.59 -7.08
N THR A 47 -6.80 -3.32 -8.29
CA THR A 47 -6.35 -1.96 -8.68
C THR A 47 -7.47 -0.90 -8.64
N LYS A 48 -8.72 -1.30 -8.40
CA LYS A 48 -9.91 -0.45 -8.40
C LYS A 48 -10.57 -0.32 -7.01
N TRP A 49 -9.92 -0.68 -5.91
CA TRP A 49 -10.59 -0.68 -4.60
C TRP A 49 -10.88 0.73 -4.04
N GLY A 50 -10.06 1.75 -4.34
CA GLY A 50 -10.25 3.09 -3.77
C GLY A 50 -11.42 3.90 -4.35
N LYS A 51 -12.30 3.27 -5.14
CA LYS A 51 -13.62 3.82 -5.48
C LYS A 51 -14.73 3.33 -4.54
N TYR A 52 -14.45 2.34 -3.69
CA TYR A 52 -15.45 1.77 -2.80
C TYR A 52 -15.43 2.48 -1.44
N LYS A 53 -16.62 2.81 -0.94
CA LYS A 53 -16.80 3.63 0.27
C LYS A 53 -16.22 2.99 1.52
N GLU A 54 -16.18 1.66 1.58
CA GLU A 54 -15.62 0.95 2.72
C GLU A 54 -14.12 1.22 2.96
N PHE A 55 -13.42 1.81 1.98
CA PHE A 55 -12.01 2.17 2.11
C PHE A 55 -11.77 3.66 2.40
N GLU A 56 -12.81 4.51 2.40
CA GLU A 56 -12.66 5.97 2.63
C GLU A 56 -12.10 6.29 4.02
N SER A 57 -12.25 5.38 5.00
CA SER A 57 -11.70 5.56 6.36
C SER A 57 -10.23 5.17 6.51
N LEU A 58 -9.61 4.61 5.46
CA LEU A 58 -8.21 4.19 5.51
C LEU A 58 -7.30 5.36 5.89
N LYS A 59 -6.43 5.09 6.86
CA LYS A 59 -5.43 6.00 7.40
C LYS A 59 -4.03 5.66 6.94
N CYS A 60 -3.79 4.40 6.58
CA CYS A 60 -2.50 3.96 6.09
C CYS A 60 -2.65 2.94 4.95
N VAL A 61 -1.92 3.16 3.85
CA VAL A 61 -1.87 2.26 2.70
C VAL A 61 -0.42 1.92 2.41
N GLU A 62 -0.16 0.65 2.15
CA GLU A 62 1.14 0.15 1.72
C GLU A 62 1.02 -0.63 0.41
N PHE A 63 1.79 -0.23 -0.60
CA PHE A 63 2.06 -1.01 -1.80
C PHE A 63 3.44 -1.62 -1.70
N GLU A 64 3.53 -2.94 -1.81
CA GLU A 64 4.80 -3.64 -1.83
C GLU A 64 4.86 -4.62 -2.98
N HIS A 65 5.91 -4.57 -3.80
CA HIS A 65 6.01 -5.42 -4.98
C HIS A 65 4.73 -5.33 -5.82
N CYS A 66 4.29 -4.13 -6.20
CA CYS A 66 3.09 -3.95 -7.03
C CYS A 66 3.53 -3.60 -8.45
N ASN A 67 3.97 -4.58 -9.22
CA ASN A 67 4.56 -4.38 -10.55
C ASN A 67 3.51 -4.15 -11.65
N LYS A 68 2.23 -4.06 -11.30
CA LYS A 68 1.16 -3.56 -12.18
C LYS A 68 0.67 -2.16 -11.79
N LEU A 69 1.18 -1.58 -10.70
CA LEU A 69 0.82 -0.25 -10.27
C LEU A 69 1.58 0.78 -11.10
N GLU A 70 0.90 1.43 -12.04
CA GLU A 70 1.51 2.45 -12.91
C GLU A 70 1.32 3.88 -12.38
N THR A 71 0.20 4.12 -11.69
CA THR A 71 -0.21 5.42 -11.14
C THR A 71 -0.92 5.23 -9.79
N LEU A 72 -1.22 6.33 -9.10
CA LEU A 72 -1.90 6.35 -7.80
C LEU A 72 -3.35 6.86 -7.89
N GLU A 73 -3.93 6.93 -9.09
CA GLU A 73 -5.31 7.41 -9.30
C GLU A 73 -6.35 6.62 -8.50
N LEU A 74 -6.06 5.36 -8.20
CA LEU A 74 -6.93 4.52 -7.37
C LEU A 74 -7.12 5.09 -5.96
N LEU A 75 -6.19 5.92 -5.47
CA LEU A 75 -6.26 6.51 -4.13
C LEU A 75 -7.08 7.81 -4.08
N GLU A 76 -7.52 8.38 -5.21
CA GLU A 76 -8.03 9.76 -5.28
C GLU A 76 -9.16 10.11 -4.30
N ASN A 77 -9.93 9.13 -3.81
CA ASN A 77 -11.04 9.35 -2.86
C ASN A 77 -10.65 9.14 -1.38
N LEU A 78 -9.41 8.76 -1.08
CA LEU A 78 -8.95 8.46 0.28
C LEU A 78 -8.50 9.73 1.00
N THR A 79 -9.42 10.67 1.19
CA THR A 79 -9.12 11.98 1.79
C THR A 79 -8.65 11.90 3.24
N GLU A 80 -8.98 10.81 3.93
CA GLU A 80 -8.56 10.53 5.31
C GLU A 80 -7.18 9.88 5.42
N LEU A 81 -6.55 9.51 4.29
CA LEU A 81 -5.26 8.82 4.26
C LEU A 81 -4.16 9.71 4.84
N GLU A 82 -3.46 9.22 5.86
CA GLU A 82 -2.41 9.96 6.56
C GLU A 82 -1.01 9.48 6.18
N THR A 83 -0.87 8.19 5.86
CA THR A 83 0.42 7.56 5.56
C THR A 83 0.33 6.70 4.30
N LEU A 84 1.26 6.89 3.37
CA LEU A 84 1.39 6.08 2.16
C LEU A 84 2.80 5.51 2.03
N TRP A 85 2.90 4.19 1.95
CA TRP A 85 4.13 3.45 1.69
C TRP A 85 4.09 2.82 0.31
N ILE A 86 5.14 3.00 -0.48
CA ILE A 86 5.30 2.39 -1.80
C ILE A 86 6.70 1.82 -1.88
N ASN A 87 6.82 0.50 -1.94
CA ASN A 87 8.09 -0.20 -1.97
C ASN A 87 8.14 -1.19 -3.13
N ASP A 88 9.26 -1.22 -3.85
CA ASP A 88 9.55 -2.19 -4.92
C ASP A 88 8.42 -2.27 -5.99
N CYS A 89 7.79 -1.14 -6.33
CA CYS A 89 6.77 -1.08 -7.39
C CYS A 89 7.42 -0.71 -8.72
N GLN A 90 7.87 -1.70 -9.49
CA GLN A 90 8.74 -1.47 -10.64
C GLN A 90 8.04 -0.80 -11.83
N SER A 91 6.72 -0.81 -11.90
CA SER A 91 5.95 -0.18 -12.98
C SER A 91 5.41 1.19 -12.64
N LEU A 92 5.61 1.68 -11.41
CA LEU A 92 5.12 3.00 -11.01
C LEU A 92 5.90 4.07 -11.77
N ILE A 93 5.23 4.84 -12.62
CA ILE A 93 5.87 5.76 -13.55
C ILE A 93 5.79 7.22 -13.06
N ASN A 94 4.70 7.55 -12.36
CA ASN A 94 4.41 8.88 -11.82
C ASN A 94 3.53 8.80 -10.57
N LEU A 95 3.33 9.94 -9.91
CA LEU A 95 2.55 10.06 -8.68
C LEU A 95 1.14 10.64 -8.89
N LYS A 96 0.62 10.57 -10.12
CA LYS A 96 -0.72 11.07 -10.43
C LYS A 96 -1.76 10.37 -9.53
N GLY A 97 -2.59 11.18 -8.88
CA GLY A 97 -3.57 10.74 -7.87
C GLY A 97 -3.27 11.24 -6.45
N LEU A 98 -2.03 11.68 -6.17
CA LEU A 98 -1.67 12.25 -4.86
C LEU A 98 -2.35 13.59 -4.56
N LYS A 99 -2.61 14.43 -5.56
CA LYS A 99 -3.14 15.79 -5.36
C LYS A 99 -4.44 15.89 -4.55
N ASN A 100 -5.24 14.81 -4.56
CA ASN A 100 -6.52 14.76 -3.86
C ASN A 100 -6.38 14.22 -2.42
N LEU A 101 -5.20 13.70 -2.05
CA LEU A 101 -4.88 13.12 -0.74
C LEU A 101 -4.47 14.21 0.25
N THR A 102 -5.41 15.12 0.53
CA THR A 102 -5.17 16.31 1.37
C THR A 102 -4.83 15.99 2.83
N GLY A 103 -5.11 14.76 3.30
CA GLY A 103 -4.80 14.29 4.65
C GLY A 103 -3.39 13.70 4.83
N ILE A 104 -2.61 13.51 3.76
CA ILE A 104 -1.30 12.84 3.85
C ILE A 104 -0.33 13.67 4.69
N LYS A 105 0.28 13.00 5.66
CA LYS A 105 1.34 13.51 6.52
C LYS A 105 2.69 12.88 6.19
N GLU A 106 2.66 11.62 5.74
CA GLU A 106 3.85 10.82 5.51
C GLU A 106 3.75 10.07 4.16
N LEU A 107 4.78 10.24 3.32
CA LEU A 107 4.93 9.54 2.05
C LEU A 107 6.31 8.90 1.99
N PHE A 108 6.34 7.57 1.83
CA PHE A 108 7.57 6.79 1.70
C PHE A 108 7.56 6.07 0.36
N ILE A 109 8.56 6.33 -0.47
CA ILE A 109 8.75 5.66 -1.75
C ILE A 109 10.18 5.09 -1.81
N SER A 110 10.30 3.79 -1.99
CA SER A 110 11.57 3.09 -2.11
C SER A 110 11.56 2.08 -3.25
N ASP A 111 12.74 1.90 -3.86
CA ASP A 111 13.01 0.89 -4.88
C ASP A 111 12.09 0.91 -6.12
N CYS A 112 11.39 2.01 -6.41
CA CYS A 112 10.54 2.15 -7.60
C CYS A 112 11.35 2.66 -8.81
N LYS A 113 11.92 1.75 -9.61
CA LYS A 113 12.91 2.12 -10.65
C LYS A 113 12.35 2.87 -11.85
N SER A 114 11.07 2.68 -12.18
CA SER A 114 10.43 3.38 -13.30
C SER A 114 9.90 4.76 -12.93
N LEU A 115 9.93 5.12 -11.64
CA LEU A 115 9.46 6.41 -11.16
C LEU A 115 10.48 7.48 -11.55
N THR A 116 10.16 8.19 -12.62
CA THR A 116 11.02 9.23 -13.20
C THR A 116 10.40 10.61 -13.08
N ASN A 117 9.10 10.67 -12.80
CA ASN A 117 8.36 11.92 -12.60
C ASN A 117 7.73 11.93 -11.20
N ILE A 118 8.14 12.89 -10.38
CA ILE A 118 7.60 13.13 -9.03
C ILE A 118 6.61 14.30 -8.97
N GLU A 119 6.32 14.93 -10.10
CA GLU A 119 5.25 15.93 -10.22
C GLU A 119 3.88 15.22 -10.22
N GLU A 120 2.89 15.83 -9.54
CA GLU A 120 1.50 15.34 -9.45
C GLU A 120 0.54 16.06 -10.40
#